data_AF-A0A2T6CEY6-F1
#
_entry.id   AF-A0A2T6CEY6-F1
#
_cell.length_a   1.000
_cell.length_b   1.000
_cell.length_c   1.000
_cell.angle_alpha   90.00
_cell.angle_beta   90.00
_cell.angle_gamma   90.00
#
_symmetry.space_group_name_H-M   'P 1'
#
loop_
_entity.id
_entity.type
_entity.pdbx_description
1 polymer ?
#
loop_
_entity_poly.entity_id
_entity_poly.type
_entity_poly.pdbx_seq_one_letter_code
_entity_poly.pdbx_strand_id
1 'polypeptide(L)' 'MTETAQRSDRKEPQADLPPAAQRALAEAAERRKQAEALDLPPELGGRDGPEPVRYGDWEKKGIAIDF' A
#
# COMPACT_ATOMS: atom_id res chain seq x y z
N MET A 1 28.18 -0.97 -15.41
CA MET A 1 27.83 0.41 -15.05
C MET A 1 26.62 0.82 -15.85
N THR A 2 25.41 0.68 -15.30
CA THR A 2 24.21 1.36 -15.79
C THR A 2 23.38 1.70 -14.55
N GLU A 3 23.65 2.91 -14.08
CA GLU A 3 22.94 3.69 -13.09
C GLU A 3 21.49 3.92 -13.56
N THR A 4 20.50 3.44 -12.80
CA THR A 4 19.13 3.95 -12.92
C THR A 4 18.90 4.90 -11.76
N ALA A 5 18.79 6.15 -12.16
CA ALA A 5 18.73 7.36 -11.37
C ALA A 5 17.57 7.40 -10.35
N GLN A 6 17.84 8.14 -9.28
CA GLN A 6 16.90 8.95 -8.50
C GLN A 6 15.51 8.36 -8.16
N ARG A 7 15.37 7.77 -6.96
CA ARG A 7 14.14 7.96 -6.15
C ARG A 7 14.21 9.32 -5.45
N SER A 8 14.19 10.41 -6.21
CA SER A 8 14.03 11.74 -5.64
C SER A 8 12.57 12.17 -5.84
N ASP A 9 11.96 12.57 -4.73
CA ASP A 9 10.63 13.18 -4.61
C ASP A 9 9.44 12.20 -4.41
N ARG A 10 9.41 11.51 -3.27
CA ARG A 10 8.14 11.31 -2.56
C ARG A 10 8.12 12.31 -1.41
N LYS A 11 7.92 13.59 -1.73
CA LYS A 11 7.59 14.60 -0.72
C LYS A 11 6.37 14.09 0.04
N GLU A 12 6.57 13.64 1.26
CA GLU A 12 5.50 13.19 2.13
C GLU A 12 4.53 14.35 2.33
N PRO A 13 3.26 14.28 1.90
CA PRO A 13 2.29 15.29 2.27
C PRO A 13 1.84 15.13 3.73
N GLN A 14 2.58 14.37 4.57
CA GLN A 14 2.24 14.16 5.99
C GLN A 14 2.16 15.50 6.74
N ALA A 15 2.92 16.51 6.31
CA ALA A 15 2.96 17.82 6.96
C ALA A 15 1.73 18.71 6.72
N ASP A 16 0.99 18.50 5.62
CA ASP A 16 -0.15 19.36 5.22
C ASP A 16 -1.52 18.67 5.44
N LEU A 17 -1.57 17.62 6.26
CA LEU A 17 -2.82 16.92 6.54
C LEU A 17 -3.66 17.71 7.54
N PRO A 18 -4.97 17.91 7.28
CA PRO A 18 -5.86 18.51 8.26
C PRO A 18 -5.87 17.67 9.55
N PRO A 19 -6.16 18.28 10.72
CA PRO A 19 -6.12 17.57 12.01
C PRO A 19 -7.06 16.35 12.06
N ALA A 20 -8.12 16.33 11.25
CA ALA A 20 -8.97 15.15 11.09
C ALA A 20 -8.24 13.97 10.43
N ALA A 21 -7.44 14.21 9.40
CA ALA A 21 -6.69 13.19 8.71
C ALA A 21 -5.57 12.61 9.58
N GLN A 22 -4.90 13.45 10.37
CA GLN A 22 -3.87 12.99 11.32
C GLN A 22 -4.47 12.06 12.39
N ARG A 23 -5.64 12.42 12.94
CA ARG A 23 -6.35 11.56 13.89
C ARG A 23 -6.77 10.23 13.28
N ALA A 24 -7.30 10.23 12.05
CA ALA A 24 -7.68 9.01 11.35
C ALA A 24 -6.49 8.08 11.10
N LEU A 25 -5.32 8.64 10.74
CA LEU A 25 -4.10 7.87 10.58
C LEU A 25 -3.59 7.29 11.91
N ALA A 26 -3.64 8.07 12.99
CA ALA A 26 -3.24 7.61 14.32
C ALA A 26 -4.13 6.46 14.81
N GLU A 27 -5.45 6.56 14.63
CA GLU A 27 -6.38 5.48 14.98
C GLU A 27 -6.18 4.24 14.12
N ALA A 28 -5.99 4.40 12.81
CA ALA A 28 -5.70 3.28 11.92
C ALA A 28 -4.37 2.59 12.27
N ALA A 29 -3.34 3.35 12.66
CA ALA A 29 -2.09 2.80 13.13
C ALA A 29 -2.26 2.01 14.44
N GLU A 30 -3.06 2.53 15.38
CA GLU A 30 -3.36 1.84 16.63
C GLU A 30 -4.11 0.52 16.38
N ARG A 31 -5.12 0.52 15.49
CA ARG A 31 -5.82 -0.70 15.07
C ARG A 31 -4.88 -1.72 14.43
N ARG A 32 -3.92 -1.29 13.61
CA ARG A 32 -2.92 -2.20 12.99
C ARG A 32 -1.98 -2.81 14.02
N LYS A 33 -1.61 -2.07 15.07
CA LYS A 33 -0.77 -2.60 16.17
C LYS A 33 -1.53 -3.65 17.01
N GLN A 34 -2.83 -3.46 17.16
CA GLN A 34 -3.70 -4.36 17.94
C GLN A 34 -4.21 -5.55 17.11
N ALA A 35 -4.18 -5.46 15.78
CA ALA A 35 -4.55 -6.55 14.90
C ALA A 35 -3.51 -7.67 14.99
N GLU A 36 -3.97 -8.89 15.26
CA GLU A 36 -3.12 -10.07 15.19
C GLU A 36 -2.68 -10.32 13.75
N ALA A 37 -1.42 -10.70 13.58
CA ALA A 37 -0.91 -11.10 12.29
C ALA A 37 -1.61 -12.40 11.88
N LEU A 38 -2.36 -12.33 10.78
CA LEU A 38 -2.95 -13.52 10.18
C LEU A 38 -1.82 -14.34 9.54
N ASP A 39 -1.64 -15.57 10.01
CA ASP A 39 -0.68 -16.53 9.44
C ASP A 39 -1.26 -17.14 8.16
N LEU A 40 -1.33 -16.32 7.11
CA LEU A 40 -1.73 -16.76 5.77
C LEU A 40 -0.49 -17.24 5.02
N PRO A 41 -0.60 -18.35 4.26
CA PRO A 41 0.49 -18.76 3.38
C PRO A 41 0.84 -17.63 2.39
N PRO A 42 2.12 -17.48 2.03
CA PRO A 42 2.53 -16.45 1.08
C PRO A 42 1.89 -16.72 -0.28
N GLU A 43 1.38 -15.66 -0.91
CA GLU A 43 0.92 -15.73 -2.29
C GLU A 43 2.13 -15.85 -3.23
N LEU A 44 2.15 -16.91 -4.04
CA LEU A 44 3.24 -17.20 -4.97
C LEU A 44 2.82 -16.84 -6.40
N GLY A 45 3.67 -16.08 -7.10
CA GLY A 45 3.42 -15.70 -8.50
C GLY A 45 2.49 -14.50 -8.70
N GLY A 46 2.00 -13.90 -7.62
CA GLY A 46 1.21 -12.66 -7.64
C GLY A 46 2.07 -11.39 -7.61
N ARG A 47 1.44 -10.25 -7.91
CA ARG A 47 2.03 -8.91 -7.73
C ARG A 47 2.15 -8.62 -6.23
N ASP A 48 3.16 -7.83 -5.82
CA ASP A 48 3.26 -7.32 -4.45
C ASP A 48 1.94 -6.69 -4.00
N GLY A 49 1.39 -7.19 -2.89
CA GLY A 49 0.14 -6.71 -2.30
C GLY A 49 -0.97 -7.75 -2.26
N PRO A 50 -2.14 -7.38 -1.70
CA PRO A 50 -3.30 -8.25 -1.62
C PRO A 50 -3.72 -8.77 -3.01
N GLU A 51 -4.07 -10.06 -3.08
CA GLU A 51 -4.50 -10.69 -4.33
C GLU A 51 -5.63 -9.90 -5.00
N PRO A 52 -5.46 -9.44 -6.26
CA PRO A 52 -6.47 -8.64 -6.93
C PRO A 52 -7.80 -9.40 -7.08
N VAL A 53 -7.75 -10.74 -7.17
CA VAL A 53 -8.94 -11.62 -7.14
C VAL A 53 -9.71 -11.50 -5.82
N ARG A 54 -9.01 -11.40 -4.68
CA ARG A 54 -9.65 -11.36 -3.36
C ARG A 54 -10.15 -9.97 -2.98
N TYR A 55 -9.54 -8.92 -3.53
CA TYR A 55 -9.80 -7.54 -3.11
C TYR A 55 -10.32 -6.64 -4.24
N GLY A 56 -10.56 -7.19 -5.44
CA GLY A 56 -11.15 -6.47 -6.58
C GLY A 56 -10.22 -5.47 -7.27
N ASP A 57 -8.92 -5.46 -6.95
CA ASP A 57 -7.94 -4.52 -7.50
C ASP A 57 -7.30 -5.00 -8.81
N TRP A 58 -8.13 -5.16 -9.84
CA TRP A 58 -7.71 -5.58 -11.19
C TRP A 58 -7.00 -4.46 -11.97
N GLU A 59 -6.79 -3.30 -11.35
CA GLU A 59 -6.21 -2.15 -12.01
C GLU A 59 -4.72 -1.98 -11.70
N LYS A 60 -3.96 -1.62 -12.74
CA LYS A 60 -2.60 -1.13 -12.59
C LYS A 60 -2.44 0.11 -13.43
N LYS A 61 -2.23 1.25 -12.76
CA LYS A 61 -2.13 2.57 -13.40
C LYS A 61 -3.38 2.94 -14.23
N GLY A 62 -4.57 2.55 -13.74
CA GLY A 62 -5.85 2.82 -14.42
C GLY A 62 -6.10 1.96 -15.66
N ILE A 63 -5.33 0.89 -15.85
CA ILE A 63 -5.54 -0.10 -16.90
C ILE A 63 -5.99 -1.39 -16.21
N ALA A 64 -7.14 -1.91 -16.62
CA ALA A 64 -7.58 -3.25 -16.23
C ALA A 64 -6.60 -4.27 -16.83
N ILE A 65 -5.98 -5.07 -15.98
CA ILE A 65 -5.04 -6.12 -16.39
C ILE A 65 -5.69 -7.47 -16.10
N ASP A 66 -5.72 -8.33 -17.11
CA ASP A 66 -6.14 -9.72 -17.03
C ASP A 66 -4.96 -10.59 -17.50
N PHE A 67 -4.56 -11.54 -16.63
CA PHE A 67 -3.42 -12.50 -16.72
C PHE A 67 -2.05 -11.99 -17.19
#